data_AF-A0A353EVP8-F1
#
_entry.id   AF-A0A353EVP8-F1
#
_cell.length_a   1.000
_cell.length_b   1.000
_cell.length_c   1.000
_cell.angle_alpha   90.00
_cell.angle_beta   90.00
_cell.angle_gamma   90.00
#
_symmetry.space_group_name_H-M   'P 1'
#
loop_
_entity.id
_entity.type
_entity.pdbx_description
1 polymer ?
#
loop_
_entity_poly.entity_id
_entity_poly.type
_entity_poly.pdbx_seq_one_letter_code
_entity_poly.pdbx_strand_id
1 'polypeptide(L)'
;MGRLKYWLRPLRNNRGEGSISTGVKVIIAVVIGALILGGLYLLFAGDKGILSKVSDEVEDMMGYTQELRVEKQLDEATGKYKVRYSYDGKRWQDADMPDYGETATVEKIISNNAESGRIDAMLISDGDKKAILTSTDGGIHWAEQITFTATSITHFYYGTSASLPSTSGSFQGERFVCRYKSGNFYTMTSDGTRWVKPTWSDLIPIS
;
A
#
# COMPACT_ATOMS: atom_id res chain seq x y z
N MET A 1 -69.28 -17.75 75.67
CA MET A 1 -68.72 -16.46 76.12
C MET A 1 -67.19 -16.60 76.05
N GLY A 2 -66.41 -15.95 75.21
CA GLY A 2 -66.63 -14.85 74.27
C GLY A 2 -65.25 -14.21 74.00
N ARG A 3 -64.74 -14.37 72.78
CA ARG A 3 -63.73 -13.55 72.08
C ARG A 3 -62.48 -13.09 72.85
N LEU A 4 -61.36 -13.79 72.58
CA LEU A 4 -60.02 -13.22 72.69
C LEU A 4 -59.20 -13.66 71.48
N LYS A 5 -58.81 -12.68 70.66
CA LYS A 5 -57.86 -12.67 69.53
C LYS A 5 -58.45 -11.85 68.38
N TYR A 6 -57.58 -11.16 67.65
CA TYR A 6 -57.84 -10.35 66.45
C TYR A 6 -57.93 -8.81 66.60
N TRP A 7 -57.15 -8.19 67.49
CA TRP A 7 -57.03 -6.71 67.49
C TRP A 7 -55.62 -6.12 67.38
N LEU A 8 -54.56 -6.89 67.07
CA LEU A 8 -53.24 -6.28 66.81
C LEU A 8 -52.53 -6.89 65.60
N ARG A 9 -53.11 -6.75 64.40
CA ARG A 9 -52.34 -6.79 63.15
C ARG A 9 -52.80 -5.68 62.23
N PRO A 10 -52.19 -4.49 62.38
CA PRO A 10 -51.48 -3.96 61.21
C PRO A 10 -50.08 -3.41 61.50
N LEU A 11 -49.44 -3.73 62.62
CA LEU A 11 -48.09 -3.22 62.96
C LEU A 11 -46.92 -4.08 62.46
N ARG A 12 -47.15 -4.97 61.49
CA ARG A 12 -46.07 -5.73 60.83
C ARG A 12 -45.96 -5.43 59.35
N ASN A 13 -46.33 -4.21 58.96
CA ASN A 13 -46.02 -3.71 57.63
C ASN A 13 -44.79 -2.80 57.69
N ASN A 14 -43.62 -3.34 57.32
CA ASN A 14 -42.42 -2.54 57.05
C ASN A 14 -42.51 -1.78 55.71
N ARG A 15 -43.62 -1.89 54.97
CA ARG A 15 -43.84 -1.17 53.71
C ARG A 15 -44.45 0.20 53.98
N GLY A 16 -43.71 1.03 54.69
CA GLY A 16 -43.76 2.47 54.48
C GLY A 16 -42.78 2.81 53.36
N GLU A 17 -43.07 2.40 52.12
CA GLU A 17 -42.37 2.97 50.97
C GLU A 17 -42.87 4.42 50.86
N GLY A 18 -42.27 5.31 51.66
CA GLY A 18 -42.58 6.73 51.61
C GLY A 18 -42.30 7.27 50.21
N SER A 19 -43.05 8.28 49.77
CA SER A 19 -42.85 8.97 48.48
C SER A 19 -41.38 9.30 48.18
N ILE A 20 -40.59 9.54 49.23
CA ILE A 20 -39.14 9.77 49.17
C ILE A 20 -38.36 8.52 48.71
N SER A 21 -38.68 7.33 49.22
CA SER A 21 -38.01 6.07 48.82
C SER A 21 -38.27 5.74 47.35
N THR A 22 -39.49 6.00 46.88
CA THR A 22 -39.85 5.84 45.47
C THR A 22 -39.17 6.88 44.59
N GLY A 23 -39.13 8.15 45.02
CA GLY A 23 -38.44 9.22 44.28
C GLY A 23 -36.93 8.96 44.13
N VAL A 24 -36.27 8.51 45.20
CA VAL A 24 -34.84 8.16 45.16
C VAL A 24 -34.57 7.01 44.20
N LYS A 25 -35.42 5.98 44.18
CA LYS A 25 -35.31 4.84 43.25
C LYS A 25 -35.41 5.28 41.79
N VAL A 26 -36.32 6.22 41.49
CA VAL A 26 -36.48 6.78 40.15
C VAL A 26 -35.26 7.62 39.75
N ILE A 27 -34.74 8.47 40.64
CA ILE A 27 -33.56 9.29 40.35
C ILE A 27 -32.33 8.42 40.07
N ILE A 28 -32.09 7.39 40.88
CA ILE A 28 -30.95 6.47 40.68
C ILE A 28 -31.09 5.74 39.33
N ALA A 29 -32.30 5.28 38.98
CA ALA A 29 -32.55 4.62 37.70
C ALA A 29 -32.29 5.55 36.50
N VAL A 30 -32.74 6.81 36.56
CA VAL A 30 -32.54 7.80 35.49
C VAL A 30 -31.05 8.16 35.36
N VAL A 31 -30.36 8.37 36.48
CA VAL A 31 -28.93 8.73 36.49
C VAL A 31 -28.08 7.59 35.94
N ILE A 32 -28.33 6.34 36.37
CA ILE A 32 -27.62 5.18 35.83
C ILE A 32 -27.88 5.01 34.33
N GLY A 33 -29.15 5.16 33.90
CA GLY A 33 -29.49 5.10 32.47
C GLY A 33 -28.77 6.17 31.64
N ALA A 34 -28.74 7.42 32.11
CA ALA A 34 -28.04 8.51 31.45
C ALA A 34 -26.51 8.30 31.41
N LEU A 35 -25.92 7.77 32.48
CA LEU A 35 -24.49 7.46 32.54
C LEU A 35 -24.09 6.32 31.60
N ILE A 36 -24.90 5.26 31.52
CA ILE A 36 -24.65 4.15 30.59
C ILE A 36 -24.78 4.64 29.15
N LEU A 37 -25.82 5.41 28.83
CA LEU A 37 -26.02 5.92 27.47
C LEU A 37 -24.91 6.89 27.05
N GLY A 38 -24.47 7.77 27.95
CA GLY A 38 -23.34 8.67 27.72
C GLY A 38 -22.00 7.93 27.58
N GLY A 39 -21.76 6.91 28.41
CA GLY A 39 -20.57 6.06 28.32
C GLY A 39 -20.54 5.23 27.03
N LEU A 40 -21.69 4.71 26.60
CA LEU A 40 -21.82 3.93 25.37
C LEU A 40 -21.67 4.81 24.12
N TYR A 41 -22.23 6.03 24.15
CA TYR A 41 -22.03 7.03 23.10
C TYR A 41 -20.55 7.39 22.95
N LEU A 42 -19.81 7.53 24.06
CA LEU A 42 -18.38 7.82 24.01
C LEU A 42 -17.56 6.67 23.41
N LEU A 43 -17.96 5.42 23.66
CA LEU A 43 -17.29 4.23 23.12
C LEU A 43 -17.58 3.99 21.63
N PHE A 44 -18.79 4.30 21.16
CA PHE A 44 -19.21 3.99 19.80
C PHE A 44 -19.22 5.19 18.85
N ALA A 45 -19.47 6.41 19.32
CA ALA A 45 -19.68 7.59 18.48
C ALA A 45 -18.77 8.78 18.84
N GLY A 46 -18.00 8.73 19.92
CA GLY A 46 -17.03 9.78 20.23
C GLY A 46 -15.80 9.73 19.31
N ASP A 47 -15.08 10.84 19.17
CA ASP A 47 -13.83 11.01 18.39
C ASP A 47 -12.69 10.02 18.75
N LYS A 48 -12.86 9.22 19.81
CA LYS A 48 -11.93 8.17 20.26
C LYS A 48 -12.59 6.80 20.32
N GLY A 49 -13.78 6.68 19.73
CA GLY A 49 -14.60 5.47 19.71
C GLY A 49 -13.97 4.39 18.84
N ILE A 50 -14.24 3.14 19.20
CA ILE A 50 -13.64 1.97 18.53
C ILE A 50 -14.08 1.86 17.06
N LEU A 51 -15.27 2.39 16.74
CA LEU A 51 -15.81 2.44 15.38
C LEU A 51 -15.03 3.41 14.47
N SER A 52 -14.52 4.53 14.98
CA SER A 52 -13.67 5.43 14.18
C SER A 52 -12.37 4.74 13.81
N LYS A 53 -11.73 4.05 14.77
CA LYS A 53 -10.48 3.31 14.50
C LYS A 53 -10.66 2.19 13.48
N VAL A 54 -11.77 1.45 13.57
CA VAL A 54 -12.07 0.40 12.59
C VAL A 54 -12.45 1.01 11.23
N SER A 55 -13.16 2.15 11.19
CA SER A 55 -13.45 2.85 9.93
C SER A 55 -12.18 3.38 9.28
N ASP A 56 -11.26 3.97 10.05
CA ASP A 56 -9.97 4.45 9.55
C ASP A 56 -9.12 3.28 9.02
N GLU A 57 -9.13 2.14 9.71
CA GLU A 57 -8.41 0.93 9.30
C GLU A 57 -9.07 0.26 8.08
N VAL A 58 -10.40 0.26 7.98
CA VAL A 58 -11.13 -0.25 6.81
C VAL A 58 -10.98 0.69 5.62
N GLU A 59 -10.98 2.01 5.81
CA GLU A 59 -10.71 2.99 4.75
C GLU A 59 -9.25 2.91 4.30
N ASP A 60 -8.31 2.66 5.21
CA ASP A 60 -6.92 2.30 4.88
C ASP A 60 -6.85 0.99 4.06
N MET A 61 -7.69 -0.01 4.38
CA MET A 61 -7.82 -1.24 3.60
C MET A 61 -8.58 -1.08 2.26
N MET A 62 -9.47 -0.09 2.14
CA MET A 62 -10.23 0.20 0.92
C MET A 62 -9.49 1.16 -0.02
N GLY A 63 -8.56 1.95 0.51
CA GLY A 63 -7.66 2.85 -0.22
C GLY A 63 -6.44 2.16 -0.83
N TYR A 64 -6.38 0.82 -0.84
CA TYR A 64 -5.38 0.01 -1.56
C TYR A 64 -5.52 0.18 -3.09
N THR A 65 -5.26 1.37 -3.58
CA THR A 65 -4.78 1.53 -4.95
C THR A 65 -3.31 1.18 -4.89
N GLN A 66 -2.92 0.04 -5.48
CA GLN A 66 -1.54 -0.46 -5.56
C GLN A 66 -0.68 0.46 -6.44
N GLU A 67 -0.58 1.74 -6.09
CA GLU A 67 0.29 2.68 -6.74
C GLU A 67 1.67 2.55 -6.09
N LEU A 68 2.56 1.85 -6.77
CA LEU A 68 3.98 1.77 -6.41
C LEU A 68 4.56 3.20 -6.36
N ARG A 69 4.83 3.70 -5.15
CA ARG A 69 5.51 4.98 -4.94
C ARG A 69 6.97 4.73 -4.64
N VAL A 70 7.84 5.52 -5.25
CA VAL A 70 9.29 5.42 -5.06
C VAL A 70 9.87 6.77 -4.69
N GLU A 71 10.64 6.82 -3.62
CA GLU A 71 11.29 8.02 -3.10
C GLU A 71 12.77 7.76 -2.84
N LYS A 72 13.62 8.73 -3.19
CA LYS A 72 15.05 8.71 -2.90
C LYS A 72 15.29 9.32 -1.52
N GLN A 73 15.96 8.60 -0.64
CA GLN A 73 16.34 9.07 0.70
C GLN A 73 17.86 9.00 0.88
N LEU A 74 18.45 10.11 1.35
CA LEU A 74 19.85 10.13 1.76
C LEU A 74 20.00 9.44 3.11
N ASP A 75 20.88 8.45 3.19
CA ASP A 75 21.30 7.88 4.45
C ASP A 75 22.47 8.71 5.02
N GLU A 76 22.18 9.54 6.01
CA GLU A 76 23.15 10.45 6.64
C GLU A 76 24.35 9.74 7.28
N ALA A 77 24.23 8.44 7.62
CA ALA A 77 25.30 7.69 8.26
C ALA A 77 26.35 7.20 7.24
N THR A 78 25.91 6.91 6.01
CA THR A 78 26.77 6.37 4.94
C THR A 78 27.07 7.37 3.83
N GLY A 79 26.33 8.48 3.76
CA GLY A 79 26.41 9.47 2.69
C GLY A 79 25.91 8.97 1.33
N LYS A 80 25.23 7.81 1.31
CA LYS A 80 24.71 7.18 0.09
C LYS A 80 23.21 7.40 -0.04
N TYR A 81 22.74 7.50 -1.28
CA TYR A 81 21.31 7.52 -1.54
C TYR A 81 20.75 6.10 -1.62
N LYS A 82 19.65 5.88 -0.91
CA LYS A 82 18.81 4.68 -1.00
C LYS A 82 17.52 5.07 -1.69
N VAL A 83 16.85 4.15 -2.39
CA VAL A 83 15.42 4.39 -2.68
C VAL A 83 14.57 3.51 -1.80
N ARG A 84 13.41 4.07 -1.47
CA ARG A 84 12.36 3.42 -0.72
C ARG A 84 11.17 3.24 -1.63
N TYR A 85 10.54 2.09 -1.56
CA TYR A 85 9.26 1.86 -2.20
C TYR A 85 8.17 1.75 -1.15
N SER A 86 6.98 2.20 -1.52
CA SER A 86 5.78 2.09 -0.72
C SER A 86 4.63 1.65 -1.62
N TYR A 87 3.92 0.62 -1.18
CA TYR A 87 2.74 0.06 -1.87
C TYR A 87 1.44 0.73 -1.44
N ASP A 88 1.47 1.43 -0.31
CA ASP A 88 0.33 2.08 0.36
C ASP A 88 0.58 3.59 0.57
N GLY A 89 1.75 4.10 0.17
CA GLY A 89 2.21 5.46 0.43
C GLY A 89 2.49 5.77 1.91
N LYS A 90 2.36 4.79 2.82
CA LYS A 90 2.43 4.97 4.28
C LYS A 90 3.56 4.15 4.90
N ARG A 91 3.78 2.93 4.43
CA ARG A 91 4.86 2.04 4.83
C ARG A 91 5.93 2.05 3.76
N TRP A 92 7.09 2.55 4.14
CA TRP A 92 8.25 2.64 3.27
C TRP A 92 9.21 1.52 3.63
N GLN A 93 9.58 0.73 2.63
CA GLN A 93 10.60 -0.30 2.77
C GLN A 93 11.86 0.17 2.04
N ASP A 94 13.01 -0.08 2.67
CA ASP A 94 14.31 0.17 2.07
C ASP A 94 14.53 -0.83 0.93
N ALA A 95 14.88 -0.32 -0.25
CA ALA A 95 15.37 -1.13 -1.35
C ALA A 95 16.89 -1.14 -1.33
N ASP A 96 17.48 -2.32 -1.45
CA ASP A 96 18.91 -2.44 -1.71
C ASP A 96 19.15 -2.09 -3.19
N MET A 97 19.97 -1.07 -3.44
CA MET A 97 20.34 -0.68 -4.79
C MET A 97 21.74 -0.06 -4.86
N PRO A 98 22.39 -0.13 -6.04
CA PRO A 98 23.61 0.62 -6.30
C PRO A 98 23.40 2.14 -6.20
N ASP A 99 24.44 2.86 -5.79
CA ASP A 99 24.42 4.32 -5.72
C ASP A 99 24.79 4.94 -7.08
N TYR A 100 23.92 5.81 -7.59
CA TYR A 100 24.07 6.50 -8.87
C TYR A 100 24.39 7.99 -8.72
N GLY A 101 24.62 8.47 -7.49
CA GLY A 101 24.95 9.85 -7.20
C GLY A 101 23.74 10.77 -7.02
N GLU A 102 24.03 12.04 -6.73
CA GLU A 102 23.02 13.03 -6.31
C GLU A 102 22.06 13.43 -7.44
N THR A 103 22.56 13.56 -8.66
CA THR A 103 21.79 14.00 -9.84
C THR A 103 20.98 12.91 -10.50
N ALA A 104 21.17 11.64 -10.09
CA ALA A 104 20.42 10.52 -10.63
C ALA A 104 18.97 10.51 -10.15
N THR A 105 18.05 10.30 -11.08
CA THR A 105 16.60 10.20 -10.86
C THR A 105 16.03 8.91 -11.46
N VAL A 106 14.96 8.41 -10.87
CA VAL A 106 14.20 7.30 -11.44
C VAL A 106 13.22 7.86 -12.47
N GLU A 107 13.39 7.52 -13.75
CA GLU A 107 12.49 7.97 -14.82
C GLU A 107 11.21 7.15 -14.85
N LYS A 108 11.32 5.83 -14.72
CA LYS A 108 10.18 4.93 -14.83
C LYS A 108 10.46 3.56 -14.20
N ILE A 109 9.39 2.94 -13.71
CA ILE A 109 9.39 1.56 -13.22
C ILE A 109 8.27 0.82 -13.95
N ILE A 110 8.54 -0.42 -14.33
CA ILE A 110 7.62 -1.30 -15.04
C ILE A 110 7.68 -2.71 -14.43
N SER A 111 6.58 -3.46 -14.53
CA SER A 111 6.47 -4.82 -13.99
C SER A 111 5.87 -5.76 -15.02
N ASN A 112 6.20 -7.04 -14.94
CA ASN A 112 5.45 -8.10 -15.64
C ASN A 112 4.13 -8.44 -14.96
N ASN A 113 3.88 -7.92 -13.75
CA ASN A 113 2.68 -8.17 -12.95
C ASN A 113 2.37 -9.66 -12.72
N ALA A 114 3.39 -10.52 -12.78
CA ALA A 114 3.20 -11.95 -12.59
C ALA A 114 2.96 -12.26 -11.10
N GLU A 115 1.98 -13.11 -10.78
CA GLU A 115 1.71 -13.56 -9.41
C GLU A 115 2.87 -14.43 -8.86
N SER A 116 3.57 -15.15 -9.74
CA SER A 116 4.75 -15.94 -9.44
C SER A 116 5.82 -15.67 -10.49
N GLY A 117 7.07 -15.47 -10.08
CA GLY A 117 8.14 -15.01 -10.96
C GLY A 117 7.99 -13.54 -11.36
N ARG A 118 7.50 -12.70 -10.44
CA ARG A 118 7.40 -11.26 -10.65
C ARG A 118 8.78 -10.67 -10.94
N ILE A 119 8.85 -9.86 -11.99
CA ILE A 119 10.04 -9.09 -12.33
C ILE A 119 9.63 -7.64 -12.43
N ASP A 120 10.39 -6.79 -11.77
CA ASP A 120 10.27 -5.34 -11.87
C ASP A 120 11.55 -4.79 -12.52
N ALA A 121 11.40 -3.84 -13.43
CA ALA A 121 12.51 -3.15 -14.07
C ALA A 121 12.40 -1.64 -13.86
N MET A 122 13.53 -1.03 -13.53
CA MET A 122 13.64 0.40 -13.25
C MET A 122 14.62 1.04 -14.22
N LEU A 123 14.28 2.24 -14.69
CA LEU A 123 15.14 3.08 -15.50
C LEU A 123 15.60 4.28 -14.68
N ILE A 124 16.91 4.37 -14.47
CA ILE A 124 17.57 5.47 -13.80
C ILE A 124 18.25 6.36 -14.84
N SER A 125 18.19 7.67 -14.59
CA SER A 125 18.80 8.69 -15.42
C SER A 125 19.68 9.61 -14.60
N ASP A 126 20.92 9.78 -15.05
CA ASP A 126 21.83 10.85 -14.64
C ASP A 126 22.29 11.62 -15.89
N GLY A 127 21.54 12.66 -16.23
CA GLY A 127 21.68 13.36 -17.52
C GLY A 127 21.48 12.41 -18.71
N ASP A 128 22.50 12.29 -19.56
CA ASP A 128 22.49 11.37 -20.71
C ASP A 128 22.88 9.93 -20.36
N LYS A 129 23.39 9.68 -19.14
CA LYS A 129 23.69 8.33 -18.68
C LYS A 129 22.42 7.68 -18.16
N LYS A 130 22.12 6.49 -18.66
CA LYS A 130 20.95 5.70 -18.27
C LYS A 130 21.42 4.35 -17.74
N ALA A 131 20.74 3.87 -16.71
CA ALA A 131 20.95 2.53 -16.17
C ALA A 131 19.61 1.81 -16.05
N ILE A 132 19.58 0.52 -16.39
CA ILE A 132 18.43 -0.34 -16.15
C ILE A 132 18.79 -1.31 -15.04
N LEU A 133 17.93 -1.33 -14.03
CA LEU A 133 18.01 -2.25 -12.91
C LEU A 133 16.81 -3.20 -12.96
N THR A 134 17.00 -4.40 -12.44
CA THR A 134 15.93 -5.39 -12.30
C THR A 134 15.86 -5.92 -10.88
N SER A 135 14.66 -6.28 -10.46
CA SER A 135 14.37 -6.95 -9.21
C SER A 135 13.46 -8.14 -9.49
N THR A 136 13.69 -9.25 -8.78
CA THR A 136 12.89 -10.50 -8.88
C THR A 136 12.11 -10.80 -7.61
N ASP A 137 12.18 -9.90 -6.63
CA ASP A 137 11.63 -10.04 -5.29
C ASP A 137 10.64 -8.94 -4.94
N GLY A 138 10.03 -8.31 -5.96
CA GLY A 138 9.03 -7.27 -5.77
C GLY A 138 9.62 -5.91 -5.37
N GLY A 139 10.84 -5.62 -5.81
CA GLY A 139 11.50 -4.34 -5.62
C GLY A 139 12.37 -4.23 -4.37
N ILE A 140 12.64 -5.33 -3.65
CA ILE A 140 13.46 -5.31 -2.44
C ILE A 140 14.95 -5.19 -2.79
N HIS A 141 15.44 -6.03 -3.71
CA HIS A 141 16.83 -5.98 -4.19
C HIS A 141 16.87 -5.64 -5.68
N TRP A 142 17.58 -4.56 -6.01
CA TRP A 142 17.78 -4.11 -7.38
C TRP A 142 19.19 -4.38 -7.84
N ALA A 143 19.31 -5.17 -8.91
CA ALA A 143 20.57 -5.45 -9.57
C ALA A 143 20.69 -4.62 -10.86
N GLU A 144 21.79 -3.89 -11.01
CA GLU A 144 22.14 -3.25 -12.28
C GLU A 144 22.35 -4.31 -13.36
N GLN A 145 21.67 -4.14 -14.49
CA GLN A 145 21.80 -5.02 -15.64
C GLN A 145 22.62 -4.39 -16.75
N ILE A 146 22.33 -3.12 -17.07
CA ILE A 146 23.00 -2.44 -18.17
C ILE A 146 23.04 -0.93 -17.96
N THR A 147 24.16 -0.33 -18.35
CA THR A 147 24.35 1.12 -18.43
C THR A 147 24.61 1.53 -19.87
N PHE A 148 24.02 2.63 -20.32
CA PHE A 148 24.19 3.14 -21.68
C PHE A 148 23.98 4.65 -21.73
N THR A 149 24.39 5.28 -22.83
CA THR A 149 24.19 6.71 -23.06
C THR A 149 23.03 6.93 -24.01
N ALA A 150 22.06 7.74 -23.58
CA ALA A 150 20.90 8.13 -24.38
C ALA A 150 20.37 9.50 -23.97
N THR A 151 20.11 10.35 -24.98
CA THR A 151 19.57 11.70 -24.77
C THR A 151 18.08 11.71 -24.45
N SER A 152 17.34 10.66 -24.83
CA SER A 152 15.92 10.53 -24.55
C SER A 152 15.46 9.09 -24.74
N ILE A 153 14.63 8.64 -23.80
CA ILE A 153 13.93 7.35 -23.85
C ILE A 153 12.61 7.56 -24.58
N THR A 154 12.36 6.70 -25.57
CA THR A 154 11.12 6.76 -26.37
C THR A 154 10.10 5.74 -25.90
N HIS A 155 10.54 4.56 -25.47
CA HIS A 155 9.67 3.49 -24.99
C HIS A 155 10.38 2.75 -23.85
N PHE A 156 9.69 2.58 -22.73
CA PHE A 156 10.12 1.71 -21.63
C PHE A 156 8.87 1.04 -21.06
N TYR A 157 8.68 -0.24 -21.39
CA TYR A 157 7.45 -0.98 -21.10
C TYR A 157 7.67 -2.50 -21.06
N TYR A 158 6.73 -3.20 -20.44
CA TYR A 158 6.58 -4.65 -20.55
C TYR A 158 5.37 -4.94 -21.42
N GLY A 159 5.53 -5.78 -22.45
CA GLY A 159 4.43 -6.15 -23.35
C GLY A 159 4.93 -6.68 -24.69
N THR A 160 4.03 -6.70 -25.67
CA THR A 160 4.32 -7.21 -27.02
C THR A 160 4.96 -6.14 -27.93
N SER A 161 5.37 -6.54 -29.13
CA SER A 161 5.90 -5.64 -30.15
C SER A 161 4.89 -4.61 -30.67
N ALA A 162 3.60 -4.77 -30.37
CA ALA A 162 2.53 -3.86 -30.82
C ALA A 162 2.68 -2.43 -30.28
N SER A 163 3.35 -2.27 -29.13
CA SER A 163 3.62 -0.95 -28.56
C SER A 163 4.86 -0.27 -29.16
N LEU A 164 5.53 -0.90 -30.13
CA LEU A 164 6.61 -0.28 -30.89
C LEU A 164 6.11 0.37 -32.18
N PRO A 165 6.82 1.41 -32.67
CA PRO A 165 6.62 1.93 -34.02
C PRO A 165 6.78 0.84 -35.08
N SER A 166 5.98 0.91 -36.14
CA SER A 166 5.93 -0.08 -37.24
C SER A 166 7.27 -0.35 -37.94
N THR A 167 8.25 0.54 -37.77
CA THR A 167 9.61 0.41 -38.33
C THR A 167 10.56 -0.44 -37.47
N SER A 168 10.11 -1.00 -36.35
CA SER A 168 10.99 -1.57 -35.30
C SER A 168 11.14 -3.09 -35.35
N GLY A 169 10.58 -3.76 -36.37
CA GLY A 169 10.46 -5.22 -36.41
C GLY A 169 9.40 -5.73 -35.41
N SER A 170 9.06 -7.02 -35.50
CA SER A 170 8.14 -7.66 -34.55
C SER A 170 8.88 -8.76 -33.79
N PHE A 171 8.48 -9.03 -32.56
CA PHE A 171 9.01 -10.11 -31.74
C PHE A 171 7.85 -10.89 -31.10
N GLN A 172 8.10 -12.16 -30.80
CA GLN A 172 7.09 -13.03 -30.17
C GLN A 172 7.09 -12.90 -28.65
N GLY A 173 5.87 -12.85 -28.09
CA GLY A 173 5.63 -12.86 -26.64
C GLY A 173 5.74 -11.49 -25.99
N GLU A 174 5.47 -11.46 -24.68
CA GLU A 174 5.67 -10.27 -23.86
C GLU A 174 7.12 -10.21 -23.37
N ARG A 175 7.72 -9.02 -23.45
CA ARG A 175 9.08 -8.78 -23.03
C ARG A 175 9.19 -7.38 -22.43
N PHE A 176 10.20 -7.20 -21.58
CA PHE A 176 10.61 -5.86 -21.20
C PHE A 176 11.39 -5.24 -22.35
N VAL A 177 11.07 -4.00 -22.67
CA VAL A 177 11.63 -3.27 -23.80
C VAL A 177 12.04 -1.88 -23.35
N CYS A 178 13.26 -1.49 -23.71
CA CYS A 178 13.79 -0.14 -23.55
C CYS A 178 14.32 0.35 -24.89
N ARG A 179 13.68 1.37 -25.47
CA ARG A 179 14.11 2.02 -26.70
C ARG A 179 14.40 3.49 -26.47
N TYR A 180 15.49 3.96 -27.06
CA TYR A 180 15.90 5.35 -26.98
C TYR A 180 16.09 5.97 -28.38
N LYS A 181 16.20 7.30 -28.41
CA LYS A 181 16.41 8.07 -29.64
C LYS A 181 17.69 7.58 -30.34
N SER A 182 17.67 7.47 -31.67
CA SER A 182 18.66 6.78 -32.54
C SER A 182 18.44 5.27 -32.78
N GLY A 183 17.28 4.72 -32.42
CA GLY A 183 16.77 3.46 -32.99
C GLY A 183 17.32 2.17 -32.37
N ASN A 184 18.32 2.26 -31.49
CA ASN A 184 18.78 1.13 -30.69
C ASN A 184 17.78 0.85 -29.55
N PHE A 185 17.57 -0.42 -29.24
CA PHE A 185 16.77 -0.84 -28.11
C PHE A 185 17.36 -2.08 -27.45
N TYR A 186 17.03 -2.25 -26.18
CA TYR A 186 17.34 -3.43 -25.39
C TYR A 186 16.04 -4.15 -25.09
N THR A 187 16.10 -5.48 -25.10
CA THR A 187 15.01 -6.33 -24.61
C THR A 187 15.57 -7.27 -23.56
N MET A 188 14.72 -7.65 -22.60
CA MET A 188 15.12 -8.63 -21.61
C MET A 188 14.97 -10.05 -22.18
N THR A 189 15.96 -10.90 -21.96
CA THR A 189 15.93 -12.31 -22.35
C THR A 189 14.87 -13.07 -21.55
N SER A 190 14.49 -14.25 -22.04
CA SER A 190 13.50 -15.13 -21.39
C SER A 190 13.95 -15.65 -20.02
N ASP A 191 15.23 -15.48 -19.67
CA ASP A 191 15.78 -15.80 -18.34
C ASP A 191 15.38 -14.80 -17.25
N GLY A 192 14.62 -13.76 -17.58
CA GLY A 192 14.02 -12.88 -16.59
C GLY A 192 14.96 -11.80 -16.04
N THR A 193 16.25 -11.83 -16.40
CA THR A 193 17.26 -11.05 -15.67
C THR A 193 18.18 -10.26 -16.57
N ARG A 194 18.49 -10.74 -17.78
CA ARG A 194 19.53 -10.11 -18.61
C ARG A 194 18.93 -9.24 -19.71
N TRP A 195 19.46 -8.02 -19.86
CA TRP A 195 19.08 -7.12 -20.96
C TRP A 195 20.08 -7.24 -22.10
N VAL A 196 19.59 -7.47 -23.32
CA VAL A 196 20.41 -7.66 -24.52
C VAL A 196 19.92 -6.77 -25.65
N LYS A 197 20.83 -6.42 -26.56
CA LYS A 197 20.41 -5.89 -27.86
C LYS A 197 19.82 -7.05 -28.65
N PRO A 198 18.58 -6.93 -29.15
CA PRO A 198 17.99 -7.98 -29.94
C PRO A 198 18.78 -8.17 -31.23
N THR A 199 19.01 -9.43 -31.58
CA THR A 199 19.59 -9.81 -32.86
C THR A 199 18.51 -9.89 -33.94
N TRP A 200 18.90 -9.94 -35.21
CA TRP A 200 17.93 -10.03 -36.31
C TRP A 200 17.01 -11.27 -36.19
N SER A 201 17.51 -12.36 -35.61
CA SER A 201 16.71 -13.55 -35.29
C SER A 201 15.66 -13.33 -34.20
N ASP A 202 15.86 -12.36 -33.30
CA ASP A 202 14.88 -12.02 -32.27
C ASP A 202 13.74 -11.14 -32.82
N LEU A 203 13.94 -10.55 -34.00
CA LEU A 203 13.04 -9.56 -34.62
C LEU A 203 12.34 -10.09 -35.88
N ILE A 204 12.26 -11.41 -36.03
CA ILE A 204 11.62 -12.02 -37.19
C ILE A 204 10.12 -11.64 -37.18
N PRO A 205 9.63 -10.93 -38.21
CA PRO A 205 8.22 -10.68 -38.38
C PRO A 205 7.50 -12.01 -38.58
N ILE A 206 6.62 -12.38 -37.65
CA ILE A 206 5.64 -13.43 -37.93
C ILE A 206 4.52 -12.81 -38.79
N SER A 207 4.25 -13.47 -39.91
CA SER A 207 3.07 -13.25 -40.76
C SER A 207 1.79 -13.64 -40.05
#